data_AF-A0A6M5UJW7-F1
#
_entry.id   AF-A0A6M5UJW7-F1
#
_cell.length_a   1.000
_cell.length_b   1.000
_cell.length_c   1.000
_cell.angle_alpha   90.00
_cell.angle_beta   90.00
_cell.angle_gamma   90.00
#
_symmetry.space_group_name_H-M   'P 1'
#
loop_
_entity.id
_entity.type
_entity.pdbx_description
1 polymer ?
#
loop_
_entity_poly.entity_id
_entity_poly.type
_entity_poly.pdbx_seq_one_letter_code
_entity_poly.pdbx_strand_id
1 'polypeptide(L)'
;MIQTSEEPQGVDLFLPAAYDLVWTGAVLAVLVALGAAVVLAVRAATRTPSLHGLAGDDPVRRAARRHATTVSVAAATAAVLAGAVVAQAVTTAVGGLAEGVLVGLSPAVVGLTFLGAHAVGERTWPRQRTAVRAATLRPRTVDDVAPRGLRRLTWSLGALVVLLAGVGALTAGDDGRSVTRVLGDTTSTASPYPGEFYGVWLALAAVLLVAGAEGVLRLVARRPAVAQVDETWDVALRRASAHRVLRGAQLALGLTAAGTVGVGANAAARAGYPGAVVLVVAAVGLALAAVAVVVQPAPEPDDRADERADGRTGVPTAGAGRAAR
;
A
#
# COMPACT_ATOMS: atom_id res chain seq x y z
N MET A 1 -3.64 73.76 7.76
CA MET A 1 -3.06 72.63 8.50
C MET A 1 -3.55 71.37 7.77
N ILE A 2 -2.74 70.85 6.86
CA ILE A 2 -3.11 69.80 5.91
C ILE A 2 -2.41 68.53 6.39
N GLN A 3 -3.15 67.56 6.92
CA GLN A 3 -2.64 66.22 7.22
C GLN A 3 -2.53 65.45 5.90
N THR A 4 -1.31 65.31 5.40
CA THR A 4 -0.96 64.34 4.37
C THR A 4 -0.86 62.97 5.02
N SER A 5 -1.85 62.12 4.78
CA SER A 5 -1.78 60.69 5.08
C SER A 5 -0.79 60.04 4.10
N GLU A 6 0.44 59.79 4.57
CA GLU A 6 1.37 58.90 3.88
C GLU A 6 0.79 57.49 3.95
N GLU A 7 0.16 57.04 2.85
CA GLU A 7 -0.06 55.61 2.63
C GLU A 7 1.31 54.92 2.62
N PRO A 8 1.55 53.92 3.48
CA PRO A 8 2.78 53.14 3.38
C PRO A 8 2.77 52.46 2.01
N GLN A 9 3.74 52.81 1.18
CA GLN A 9 3.99 52.16 -0.11
C GLN A 9 4.01 50.65 0.11
N GLY A 10 2.91 50.00 -0.29
CA GLY A 10 2.82 48.56 -0.34
C GLY A 10 3.94 48.11 -1.26
N VAL A 11 4.94 47.44 -0.69
CA VAL A 11 5.92 46.72 -1.49
C VAL A 11 5.13 45.62 -2.19
N ASP A 12 4.78 45.90 -3.44
CA ASP A 12 4.18 44.98 -4.37
C ASP A 12 5.14 43.79 -4.55
N LEU A 13 5.03 42.82 -3.64
CA LEU A 13 5.53 41.46 -3.79
C LEU A 13 4.72 40.83 -4.93
N PHE A 14 5.01 41.25 -6.17
CA PHE A 14 4.49 40.68 -7.42
C PHE A 14 5.36 39.52 -7.93
N LEU A 15 6.31 39.05 -7.12
CA LEU A 15 7.15 37.87 -7.35
C LEU A 15 6.74 36.52 -6.68
N PRO A 16 5.66 36.38 -5.87
CA PRO A 16 5.38 35.13 -5.17
C PRO A 16 4.89 34.01 -6.10
N ALA A 17 4.12 34.32 -7.15
CA ALA A 17 3.49 33.28 -7.98
C ALA A 17 4.49 32.47 -8.83
N ALA A 18 5.51 33.12 -9.40
CA ALA A 18 6.51 32.46 -10.22
C ALA A 18 7.52 31.68 -9.36
N TYR A 19 7.90 32.24 -8.21
CA TYR A 19 8.77 31.55 -7.24
C TYR A 19 8.08 30.30 -6.71
N ASP A 20 6.80 30.39 -6.32
CA ASP A 20 6.03 29.24 -5.83
C ASP A 20 5.81 28.18 -6.92
N LEU A 21 5.60 28.56 -8.17
CA LEU A 21 5.48 27.62 -9.30
C LEU A 21 6.81 26.89 -9.58
N VAL A 22 7.92 27.61 -9.60
CA VAL A 22 9.26 27.03 -9.84
C VAL A 22 9.63 26.11 -8.67
N TRP A 23 9.36 26.54 -7.44
CA TRP A 23 9.68 25.73 -6.26
C TRP A 23 8.77 24.50 -6.16
N THR A 24 7.47 24.66 -6.40
CA THR A 24 6.55 23.51 -6.44
C THR A 24 6.97 22.53 -7.52
N GLY A 25 7.32 23.00 -8.72
CA GLY A 25 7.80 22.17 -9.82
C GLY A 25 9.10 21.43 -9.48
N ALA A 26 10.07 22.10 -8.85
CA ALA A 26 11.34 21.50 -8.44
C ALA A 26 11.15 20.46 -7.32
N VAL A 27 10.31 20.74 -6.32
CA VAL A 27 9.97 19.76 -5.26
C VAL A 27 9.27 18.54 -5.86
N LEU A 28 8.30 18.75 -6.77
CA LEU A 28 7.58 17.65 -7.42
C LEU A 28 8.52 16.80 -8.28
N ALA A 29 9.43 17.43 -9.03
CA ALA A 29 10.43 16.75 -9.84
C ALA A 29 11.39 15.92 -8.97
N VAL A 30 11.84 16.46 -7.83
CA VAL A 30 12.68 15.73 -6.87
C VAL A 30 11.92 14.55 -6.28
N LEU A 31 10.66 14.73 -5.86
CA LEU A 31 9.85 13.63 -5.29
C LEU A 31 9.57 12.54 -6.32
N VAL A 32 9.26 12.90 -7.56
CA VAL A 32 9.08 11.95 -8.67
C VAL A 32 10.38 11.22 -8.97
N ALA A 33 11.51 11.93 -9.04
CA ALA A 33 12.82 11.34 -9.25
C ALA A 33 13.21 10.39 -8.12
N LEU A 34 12.94 10.75 -6.86
CA LEU A 34 13.20 9.91 -5.70
C LEU A 34 12.33 8.65 -5.72
N GLY A 35 11.02 8.80 -6.01
CA GLY A 35 10.10 7.69 -6.16
C GLY A 35 10.52 6.74 -7.30
N ALA A 36 10.87 7.29 -8.46
CA ALA A 36 11.39 6.52 -9.59
C ALA A 36 12.72 5.83 -9.25
N ALA A 37 13.64 6.51 -8.57
CA ALA A 37 14.91 5.94 -8.13
C ALA A 37 14.71 4.79 -7.15
N VAL A 38 13.80 4.92 -6.18
CA VAL A 38 13.44 3.84 -5.24
C VAL A 38 12.85 2.65 -6.00
N VAL A 39 11.90 2.89 -6.91
CA VAL A 39 11.30 1.82 -7.75
C VAL A 39 12.38 1.11 -8.57
N LEU A 40 13.27 1.86 -9.22
CA LEU A 40 14.34 1.32 -10.05
C LEU A 40 15.40 0.57 -9.22
N ALA A 41 15.80 1.12 -8.07
CA ALA A 41 16.76 0.49 -7.17
C ALA A 41 16.21 -0.81 -6.57
N VAL A 42 14.95 -0.81 -6.11
CA VAL A 42 14.28 -2.03 -5.64
C VAL A 42 14.21 -3.03 -6.78
N ARG A 43 13.71 -2.63 -7.96
CA ARG A 43 13.60 -3.53 -9.13
C ARG A 43 14.96 -4.09 -9.56
N ALA A 44 16.04 -3.31 -9.49
CA ALA A 44 17.39 -3.75 -9.81
C ALA A 44 17.94 -4.72 -8.76
N ALA A 45 17.76 -4.43 -7.47
CA ALA A 45 18.17 -5.29 -6.37
C ALA A 45 17.37 -6.60 -6.30
N THR A 46 16.16 -6.62 -6.89
CA THR A 46 15.24 -7.75 -6.82
C THR A 46 15.11 -8.52 -8.13
N ARG A 47 15.89 -8.18 -9.15
CA ARG A 47 16.05 -9.06 -10.32
C ARG A 47 16.84 -10.28 -9.88
N THR A 48 16.15 -11.32 -9.44
CA THR A 48 16.74 -12.66 -9.49
C THR A 48 16.89 -13.05 -10.95
N PRO A 49 18.07 -13.54 -11.39
CA PRO A 49 18.23 -14.14 -12.70
C PRO A 49 17.32 -15.36 -12.73
N SER A 50 16.17 -15.19 -13.37
CA SER A 50 15.15 -16.21 -13.42
C SER A 50 15.67 -17.40 -14.22
N LEU A 51 15.84 -18.54 -13.57
CA LEU A 51 16.09 -19.85 -14.17
C LEU A 51 14.85 -20.32 -14.95
N HIS A 52 14.48 -19.57 -15.99
CA HIS A 52 13.33 -19.81 -16.88
C HIS A 52 13.39 -21.17 -17.62
N GLY A 53 14.43 -21.98 -17.41
CA GLY A 53 14.72 -23.18 -18.18
C GLY A 53 14.19 -24.51 -17.62
N LEU A 54 13.82 -24.61 -16.33
CA LEU A 54 13.56 -25.93 -15.71
C LEU A 54 12.12 -26.15 -15.21
N ALA A 55 11.33 -25.08 -14.99
CA ALA A 55 9.94 -25.16 -14.49
C ALA A 55 8.88 -25.41 -15.59
N GLY A 56 9.33 -25.81 -16.79
CA GLY A 56 8.59 -25.66 -18.04
C GLY A 56 7.47 -26.65 -18.33
N ASP A 57 7.43 -27.86 -17.78
CA ASP A 57 6.68 -28.95 -18.44
C ASP A 57 5.30 -29.29 -17.88
N ASP A 58 4.96 -28.89 -16.64
CA ASP A 58 3.66 -29.24 -16.05
C ASP A 58 2.53 -28.27 -16.48
N PRO A 59 1.56 -28.70 -17.31
CA PRO A 59 0.47 -27.85 -17.77
C PRO A 59 -0.42 -27.34 -16.62
N VAL A 60 -0.51 -28.07 -15.51
CA VAL A 60 -1.35 -27.71 -14.36
C VAL A 60 -0.73 -26.53 -13.60
N ARG A 61 0.58 -26.58 -13.31
CA ARG A 61 1.31 -25.47 -12.68
C ARG A 61 1.24 -24.20 -13.52
N ARG A 62 1.38 -24.34 -14.85
CA ARG A 62 1.28 -23.22 -15.79
C ARG A 62 -0.11 -22.58 -15.79
N ALA A 63 -1.17 -23.39 -15.80
CA ALA A 63 -2.55 -22.90 -15.74
C ALA A 63 -2.84 -22.16 -14.42
N ALA A 64 -2.41 -22.71 -13.28
CA ALA A 64 -2.57 -22.08 -11.96
C ALA A 64 -1.82 -20.73 -11.86
N ARG A 65 -0.61 -20.63 -12.43
CA ARG A 65 0.13 -19.36 -12.53
C ARG A 65 -0.56 -18.33 -13.39
N ARG A 66 -1.02 -18.74 -14.58
CA ARG A 66 -1.75 -17.86 -15.49
C ARG A 66 -2.96 -17.26 -14.78
N HIS A 67 -3.77 -18.08 -14.10
CA HIS A 67 -4.91 -17.58 -13.33
C HIS A 67 -4.49 -16.60 -12.23
N ALA A 68 -3.47 -16.93 -11.42
CA ALA A 68 -2.97 -16.03 -10.36
C ALA A 68 -2.48 -14.68 -10.93
N THR A 69 -1.77 -14.70 -12.05
CA THR A 69 -1.30 -13.51 -12.75
C THR A 69 -2.46 -12.71 -13.35
N THR A 70 -3.41 -13.37 -14.02
CA THR A 70 -4.61 -12.73 -14.57
C THR A 70 -5.42 -12.04 -13.47
N VAL A 71 -5.65 -12.70 -12.33
CA VAL A 71 -6.34 -12.09 -11.18
C VAL A 71 -5.58 -10.88 -10.66
N SER A 72 -4.26 -10.97 -10.54
CA SER A 72 -3.44 -9.85 -10.01
C SER A 72 -3.42 -8.66 -10.97
N VAL A 73 -3.31 -8.91 -12.27
CA VAL A 73 -3.38 -7.87 -13.31
C VAL A 73 -4.78 -7.25 -13.32
N ALA A 74 -5.84 -8.06 -13.33
CA ALA A 74 -7.22 -7.57 -13.29
C ALA A 74 -7.49 -6.74 -12.02
N ALA A 75 -6.97 -7.17 -10.86
CA ALA A 75 -7.10 -6.42 -9.61
C ALA A 75 -6.37 -5.08 -9.66
N ALA A 76 -5.15 -5.04 -10.20
CA ALA A 76 -4.41 -3.81 -10.39
C ALA A 76 -5.10 -2.86 -11.38
N THR A 77 -5.58 -3.37 -12.52
CA THR A 77 -6.33 -2.60 -13.51
C THR A 77 -7.63 -2.04 -12.91
N ALA A 78 -8.40 -2.85 -12.18
CA ALA A 78 -9.61 -2.39 -11.51
C ALA A 78 -9.32 -1.30 -10.47
N ALA A 79 -8.23 -1.42 -9.72
CA ALA A 79 -7.80 -0.42 -8.76
C ALA A 79 -7.39 0.90 -9.44
N VAL A 80 -6.66 0.84 -10.55
CA VAL A 80 -6.29 2.03 -11.36
C VAL A 80 -7.53 2.71 -11.93
N LEU A 81 -8.46 1.94 -12.50
CA LEU A 81 -9.72 2.48 -13.02
C LEU A 81 -10.56 3.13 -11.92
N ALA A 82 -10.66 2.50 -10.74
CA ALA A 82 -11.34 3.11 -9.59
C ALA A 82 -10.68 4.43 -9.18
N GLY A 83 -9.34 4.48 -9.15
CA GLY A 83 -8.59 5.71 -8.89
C GLY A 83 -8.88 6.80 -9.92
N ALA A 84 -8.92 6.47 -11.21
CA ALA A 84 -9.27 7.41 -12.27
C ALA A 84 -10.70 7.94 -12.14
N VAL A 85 -11.67 7.08 -11.80
CA VAL A 85 -13.07 7.47 -11.56
C VAL A 85 -13.17 8.42 -10.36
N VAL A 86 -12.47 8.11 -9.25
CA VAL A 86 -12.45 9.00 -8.07
C VAL A 86 -11.82 10.34 -8.42
N ALA A 87 -10.69 10.35 -9.12
CA ALA A 87 -10.04 11.59 -9.55
C ALA A 87 -10.95 12.44 -10.46
N GLN A 88 -11.65 11.81 -11.40
CA GLN A 88 -12.62 12.50 -12.26
C GLN A 88 -13.83 13.04 -11.48
N ALA A 89 -14.34 12.29 -10.50
CA ALA A 89 -15.45 12.72 -9.67
C ALA A 89 -15.07 13.96 -8.84
N VAL A 90 -13.86 13.98 -8.28
CA VAL A 90 -13.29 15.12 -7.55
C VAL A 90 -13.21 16.36 -8.44
N THR A 91 -12.81 16.23 -9.72
CA THR A 91 -12.64 17.40 -10.60
C THR A 91 -13.94 17.94 -11.21
N THR A 92 -14.97 17.11 -11.39
CA THR A 92 -16.16 17.49 -12.17
C THR A 92 -17.49 17.45 -11.44
N ALA A 93 -17.60 16.72 -10.33
CA ALA A 93 -18.90 16.40 -9.75
C ALA A 93 -19.02 16.79 -8.27
N VAL A 94 -17.91 17.12 -7.61
CA VAL A 94 -17.88 17.33 -6.16
C VAL A 94 -17.15 18.63 -5.84
N GLY A 95 -17.69 19.39 -4.90
CA GLY A 95 -17.08 20.61 -4.41
C GLY A 95 -17.22 20.75 -2.89
N GLY A 96 -16.41 21.64 -2.33
CA GLY A 96 -16.45 21.94 -0.89
C GLY A 96 -15.97 20.76 -0.04
N LEU A 97 -16.71 20.45 1.03
CA LEU A 97 -16.26 19.46 2.02
C LEU A 97 -16.22 18.03 1.50
N ALA A 98 -17.17 17.68 0.63
CA ALA A 98 -17.25 16.35 0.04
C ALA A 98 -16.03 16.06 -0.84
N GLU A 99 -15.44 17.08 -1.45
CA GLU A 99 -14.21 16.97 -2.24
C GLU A 99 -13.05 16.49 -1.35
N GLY A 100 -12.85 17.14 -0.21
CA GLY A 100 -11.81 16.75 0.77
C GLY A 100 -12.00 15.33 1.31
N VAL A 101 -13.25 14.92 1.57
CA VAL A 101 -13.56 13.54 1.99
C VAL A 101 -13.21 12.54 0.90
N LEU A 102 -13.59 12.80 -0.35
CA LEU A 102 -13.28 11.90 -1.48
C LEU A 102 -11.79 11.82 -1.78
N VAL A 103 -11.08 12.94 -1.74
CA VAL A 103 -9.62 12.98 -1.91
C VAL A 103 -8.96 12.15 -0.81
N GLY A 104 -9.36 12.34 0.45
CA GLY A 104 -8.83 11.59 1.59
C GLY A 104 -9.12 10.09 1.52
N LEU A 105 -10.32 9.71 1.06
CA LEU A 105 -10.72 8.31 0.90
C LEU A 105 -10.18 7.64 -0.36
N SER A 106 -9.57 8.38 -1.28
CA SER A 106 -9.11 7.85 -2.57
C SER A 106 -8.19 6.62 -2.45
N PRO A 107 -7.17 6.57 -1.56
CA PRO A 107 -6.33 5.38 -1.45
C PRO A 107 -7.11 4.17 -0.93
N ALA A 108 -8.10 4.40 -0.07
CA ALA A 108 -8.93 3.35 0.48
C ALA A 108 -9.91 2.77 -0.54
N VAL A 109 -10.53 3.60 -1.38
CA VAL A 109 -11.36 3.12 -2.50
C VAL A 109 -10.53 2.24 -3.43
N VAL A 110 -9.35 2.71 -3.84
CA VAL A 110 -8.41 1.94 -4.68
C VAL A 110 -8.02 0.62 -4.01
N GLY A 111 -7.66 0.65 -2.73
CA GLY A 111 -7.28 -0.53 -1.97
C GLY A 111 -8.43 -1.54 -1.79
N LEU A 112 -9.65 -1.07 -1.52
CA LEU A 112 -10.83 -1.93 -1.38
C LEU A 112 -11.23 -2.56 -2.72
N THR A 113 -11.15 -1.82 -3.82
CA THR A 113 -11.37 -2.38 -5.16
C THR A 113 -10.35 -3.46 -5.50
N PHE A 114 -9.08 -3.21 -5.19
CA PHE A 114 -8.00 -4.20 -5.34
C PHE A 114 -8.29 -5.48 -4.53
N LEU A 115 -8.63 -5.34 -3.25
CA LEU A 115 -8.97 -6.46 -2.37
C LEU A 115 -10.23 -7.20 -2.84
N GLY A 116 -11.24 -6.48 -3.31
CA GLY A 116 -12.47 -7.04 -3.86
C GLY A 116 -12.22 -7.90 -5.09
N ALA A 117 -11.39 -7.42 -6.03
CA ALA A 117 -10.99 -8.18 -7.21
C ALA A 117 -10.22 -9.46 -6.84
N HIS A 118 -9.32 -9.39 -5.85
CA HIS A 118 -8.66 -10.58 -5.32
C HIS A 118 -9.64 -11.55 -4.64
N ALA A 119 -10.60 -11.06 -3.86
CA ALA A 119 -11.65 -11.89 -3.26
C ALA A 119 -12.47 -12.63 -4.32
N VAL A 120 -12.80 -11.97 -5.42
CA VAL A 120 -13.49 -12.58 -6.56
C VAL A 120 -12.59 -13.63 -7.23
N GLY A 121 -11.33 -13.30 -7.51
CA GLY A 121 -10.38 -14.21 -8.15
C GLY A 121 -10.09 -15.49 -7.35
N GLU A 122 -10.09 -15.41 -6.02
CA GLU A 122 -9.97 -16.59 -5.14
C GLU A 122 -11.27 -17.40 -5.08
N ARG A 123 -12.45 -16.76 -5.20
CA ARG A 123 -13.75 -17.46 -5.27
C ARG A 123 -13.98 -18.15 -6.61
N THR A 124 -13.45 -17.60 -7.70
CA THR A 124 -13.57 -18.16 -9.06
C THR A 124 -12.49 -19.20 -9.38
N TRP A 125 -11.69 -19.62 -8.38
CA TRP A 125 -10.68 -20.64 -8.59
C TRP A 125 -11.32 -21.95 -9.12
N PRO A 126 -10.74 -22.57 -10.17
CA PRO A 126 -11.30 -23.80 -10.73
C PRO A 126 -11.47 -24.89 -9.67
N ARG A 127 -12.71 -25.36 -9.47
CA ARG A 127 -12.99 -26.48 -8.56
C ARG A 127 -12.47 -27.79 -9.16
N GLN A 128 -11.84 -28.62 -8.33
CA GLN A 128 -11.40 -29.95 -8.74
C GLN A 128 -12.60 -30.78 -9.23
N ARG A 129 -12.49 -31.35 -10.44
CA ARG A 129 -13.45 -32.32 -11.01
C ARG A 129 -12.81 -33.72 -11.13
N THR A 130 -12.00 -34.12 -10.16
CA THR A 130 -11.40 -35.46 -10.13
C THR A 130 -12.33 -36.44 -9.43
N ALA A 131 -12.46 -37.66 -9.98
CA ALA A 131 -13.31 -38.74 -9.45
C ALA A 131 -12.85 -39.27 -8.08
N VAL A 132 -11.58 -39.03 -7.72
CA VAL A 132 -10.98 -39.48 -6.45
C VAL A 132 -10.88 -38.31 -5.47
N ARG A 133 -11.60 -38.41 -4.35
CA ARG A 133 -11.66 -37.38 -3.30
C ARG A 133 -10.59 -37.68 -2.23
N ALA A 134 -9.36 -37.25 -2.46
CA ALA A 134 -8.32 -37.30 -1.44
C ALA A 134 -8.49 -36.11 -0.48
N ALA A 135 -8.82 -36.37 0.79
CA ALA A 135 -8.89 -35.35 1.83
C ALA A 135 -7.61 -35.36 2.66
N THR A 136 -6.81 -34.29 2.57
CA THR A 136 -5.72 -34.07 3.52
C THR A 136 -6.31 -33.50 4.81
N LEU A 137 -6.21 -34.24 5.92
CA LEU A 137 -6.86 -33.92 7.21
C LEU A 137 -6.14 -32.83 8.04
N ARG A 138 -5.19 -32.08 7.46
CA ARG A 138 -4.45 -31.07 8.22
C ARG A 138 -5.26 -29.76 8.25
N PRO A 139 -5.69 -29.26 9.42
CA PRO A 139 -6.30 -27.95 9.51
C PRO A 139 -5.28 -26.89 9.05
N ARG A 140 -5.68 -26.08 8.06
CA ARG A 140 -4.85 -25.00 7.52
C ARG A 140 -5.36 -23.67 8.05
N THR A 141 -4.46 -22.87 8.59
CA THR A 141 -4.76 -21.57 9.19
C THR A 141 -4.15 -20.44 8.37
N VAL A 142 -4.60 -19.20 8.61
CA VAL A 142 -4.02 -18.02 7.98
C VAL A 142 -2.53 -17.87 8.34
N ASP A 143 -2.13 -18.30 9.53
CA ASP A 143 -0.75 -18.20 10.01
C ASP A 143 0.22 -19.12 9.26
N ASP A 144 -0.29 -20.14 8.54
CA ASP A 144 0.53 -21.02 7.71
C ASP A 144 0.92 -20.36 6.36
N VAL A 145 0.11 -19.39 5.92
CA VAL A 145 0.16 -18.79 4.58
C VAL A 145 0.58 -17.32 4.62
N ALA A 146 0.14 -16.55 5.62
CA ALA A 146 0.46 -15.15 5.74
C ALA A 146 1.77 -14.96 6.52
N PRO A 147 2.77 -14.26 5.96
CA PRO A 147 3.97 -13.90 6.71
C PRO A 147 3.60 -13.04 7.90
N ARG A 148 3.95 -13.48 9.12
CA ARG A 148 3.61 -12.77 10.35
C ARG A 148 4.10 -11.32 10.36
N GLY A 149 5.28 -11.06 9.78
CA GLY A 149 5.84 -9.71 9.65
C GLY A 149 4.97 -8.78 8.81
N LEU A 150 4.55 -9.22 7.62
CA LEU A 150 3.66 -8.42 6.75
C LEU A 150 2.29 -8.23 7.39
N ARG A 151 1.72 -9.28 7.98
CA ARG A 151 0.43 -9.18 8.65
C ARG A 151 0.48 -8.19 9.81
N ARG A 152 1.51 -8.27 10.67
CA ARG A 152 1.75 -7.30 11.76
C ARG A 152 1.90 -5.89 11.21
N LEU A 153 2.68 -5.69 10.15
CA LEU A 153 2.85 -4.38 9.51
C LEU A 153 1.51 -3.80 9.01
N THR A 154 0.65 -4.62 8.39
CA THR A 154 -0.68 -4.18 7.95
C THR A 154 -1.55 -3.74 9.13
N TRP A 155 -1.55 -4.49 10.23
CA TRP A 155 -2.24 -4.10 11.47
C TRP A 155 -1.66 -2.83 12.07
N SER A 156 -0.33 -2.69 12.11
CA SER A 156 0.36 -1.50 12.61
C SER A 156 0.05 -0.25 11.77
N LEU A 157 -0.01 -0.37 10.44
CA LEU A 157 -0.41 0.73 9.56
C LEU A 157 -1.89 1.10 9.75
N GLY A 158 -2.78 0.11 9.91
CA GLY A 158 -4.19 0.36 10.24
C GLY A 158 -4.32 1.10 11.57
N ALA A 159 -3.63 0.64 12.61
CA ALA A 159 -3.58 1.29 13.91
C ALA A 159 -2.99 2.70 13.83
N LEU A 160 -1.96 2.91 13.01
CA LEU A 160 -1.37 4.23 12.78
C LEU A 160 -2.38 5.20 12.17
N VAL A 161 -3.16 4.80 11.15
CA VAL A 161 -4.19 5.68 10.57
C VAL A 161 -5.27 6.03 11.60
N VAL A 162 -5.72 5.05 12.40
CA VAL A 162 -6.69 5.29 13.47
C VAL A 162 -6.12 6.23 14.55
N LEU A 163 -4.85 6.06 14.92
CA LEU A 163 -4.16 6.94 15.86
C LEU A 163 -4.06 8.36 15.30
N LEU A 164 -3.65 8.53 14.04
CA LEU A 164 -3.57 9.84 13.38
C LEU A 164 -4.93 10.53 13.33
N ALA A 165 -6.01 9.78 13.04
CA ALA A 165 -7.37 10.31 13.08
C ALA A 165 -7.78 10.75 14.50
N GLY A 166 -7.42 9.97 15.52
CA GLY A 166 -7.68 10.33 16.93
C GLY A 166 -6.87 11.55 17.38
N VAL A 167 -5.58 11.63 17.00
CA VAL A 167 -4.75 12.81 17.27
C VAL A 167 -5.35 14.03 16.57
N GLY A 168 -5.69 13.93 15.29
CA GLY A 168 -6.32 15.01 14.55
C GLY A 168 -7.64 15.47 15.17
N ALA A 169 -8.49 14.55 15.65
CA ALA A 169 -9.72 14.89 16.35
C ALA A 169 -9.46 15.67 17.66
N LEU A 170 -8.43 15.27 18.42
CA LEU A 170 -8.07 15.94 19.68
C LEU A 170 -7.42 17.32 19.49
N THR A 171 -6.84 17.59 18.32
CA THR A 171 -6.11 18.83 18.03
C THR A 171 -6.85 19.77 17.08
N ALA A 172 -7.99 19.36 16.55
CA ALA A 172 -8.84 20.21 15.73
C ALA A 172 -9.53 21.27 16.58
N GLY A 173 -9.83 22.42 15.96
CA GLY A 173 -10.72 23.42 16.54
C GLY A 173 -12.17 22.94 16.60
N ASP A 174 -13.07 23.77 17.12
CA ASP A 174 -14.47 23.43 17.36
C ASP A 174 -15.26 23.00 16.11
N ASP A 175 -14.80 23.40 14.92
CA ASP A 175 -15.39 22.97 13.65
C ASP A 175 -14.96 21.55 13.21
N GLY A 176 -14.08 20.89 13.98
CA GLY A 176 -13.61 19.53 13.77
C GLY A 176 -12.74 19.33 12.53
N ARG A 177 -12.29 20.41 11.87
CA ARG A 177 -11.59 20.36 10.58
C ARG A 177 -10.60 21.50 10.33
N SER A 178 -10.46 22.41 11.28
CA SER A 178 -9.46 23.48 11.25
C SER A 178 -8.45 23.30 12.39
N VAL A 179 -7.30 23.94 12.26
CA VAL A 179 -6.34 24.10 13.34
C VAL A 179 -6.07 25.58 13.53
N THR A 180 -6.11 26.04 14.78
CA THR A 180 -5.93 27.45 15.14
C THR A 180 -4.71 27.60 16.02
N ARG A 181 -3.93 28.66 15.79
CA ARG A 181 -2.82 29.08 16.65
C ARG A 181 -3.08 30.50 17.13
N VAL A 182 -2.98 30.71 18.43
CA VAL A 182 -3.05 32.04 19.06
C VAL A 182 -1.65 32.40 19.56
N LEU A 183 -1.13 33.55 19.14
CA LEU A 183 0.17 34.06 19.55
C LEU A 183 0.06 35.57 19.84
N GLY A 184 0.02 35.93 21.13
CA GLY A 184 -0.31 37.30 21.54
C GLY A 184 -1.71 37.68 21.05
N ASP A 185 -1.80 38.82 20.37
CA ASP A 185 -3.06 39.32 19.79
C ASP A 185 -3.35 38.78 18.38
N THR A 186 -2.47 37.93 17.82
CA THR A 186 -2.64 37.36 16.49
C THR A 186 -3.23 35.96 16.57
N THR A 187 -4.32 35.73 15.83
CA THR A 187 -4.93 34.41 15.66
C THR A 187 -4.82 33.98 14.19
N SER A 188 -4.29 32.79 13.94
CA SER A 188 -4.21 32.21 12.60
C SER A 188 -4.91 30.86 12.57
N THR A 189 -5.79 30.65 11.59
CA THR A 189 -6.57 29.41 11.43
C THR A 189 -6.38 28.87 10.02
N ALA A 190 -6.18 27.56 9.91
CA ALA A 190 -5.98 26.89 8.63
C ALA A 190 -6.87 25.65 8.48
N SER A 191 -7.37 25.46 7.26
CA SER A 191 -8.20 24.31 6.82
C SER A 191 -7.84 23.96 5.37
N PRO A 192 -7.88 22.69 4.92
CA PRO A 192 -8.34 21.50 5.66
C PRO A 192 -7.29 20.95 6.63
N TYR A 193 -7.72 20.61 7.84
CA TYR A 193 -6.97 19.85 8.84
C TYR A 193 -7.66 18.49 9.04
N PRO A 194 -6.93 17.36 9.19
CA PRO A 194 -7.52 16.03 9.34
C PRO A 194 -8.10 15.81 10.76
N GLY A 195 -8.98 16.71 11.18
CA GLY A 195 -9.72 16.64 12.44
C GLY A 195 -10.83 15.60 12.44
N GLU A 196 -11.67 15.59 13.47
CA GLU A 196 -12.76 14.62 13.65
C GLU A 196 -13.61 14.44 12.38
N PHE A 197 -13.94 15.54 11.69
CA PHE A 197 -14.78 15.53 10.48
C PHE A 197 -14.24 14.60 9.38
N TYR A 198 -12.93 14.61 9.14
CA TYR A 198 -12.29 13.72 8.16
C TYR A 198 -11.81 12.41 8.80
N GLY A 199 -11.32 12.50 10.04
CA GLY A 199 -10.70 11.41 10.79
C GLY A 199 -11.61 10.19 10.96
N VAL A 200 -12.91 10.39 11.22
CA VAL A 200 -13.88 9.28 11.34
C VAL A 200 -13.93 8.45 10.06
N TRP A 201 -14.00 9.10 8.89
CA TRP A 201 -14.05 8.40 7.60
C TRP A 201 -12.73 7.68 7.29
N LEU A 202 -11.59 8.31 7.60
CA LEU A 202 -10.28 7.71 7.42
C LEU A 202 -10.06 6.50 8.35
N ALA A 203 -10.50 6.59 9.59
CA ALA A 203 -10.45 5.48 10.55
C ALA A 203 -11.34 4.31 10.11
N LEU A 204 -12.57 4.59 9.67
CA LEU A 204 -13.47 3.57 9.12
C LEU A 204 -12.86 2.88 7.89
N ALA A 205 -12.30 3.67 6.98
CA ALA A 205 -11.62 3.15 5.79
C ALA A 205 -10.43 2.25 6.14
N ALA A 206 -9.62 2.62 7.14
CA ALA A 206 -8.51 1.80 7.62
C ALA A 206 -9.00 0.47 8.21
N VAL A 207 -10.06 0.49 9.01
CA VAL A 207 -10.68 -0.73 9.56
C VAL A 207 -11.19 -1.63 8.44
N LEU A 208 -11.86 -1.06 7.43
CA LEU A 208 -12.36 -1.82 6.27
C LEU A 208 -11.23 -2.44 5.45
N LEU A 209 -10.11 -1.72 5.24
CA LEU A 209 -8.95 -2.26 4.54
C LEU A 209 -8.32 -3.43 5.29
N VAL A 210 -8.12 -3.30 6.61
CA VAL A 210 -7.56 -4.38 7.45
C VAL A 210 -8.50 -5.58 7.46
N ALA A 211 -9.81 -5.36 7.68
CA ALA A 211 -10.81 -6.42 7.66
C ALA A 211 -10.93 -7.10 6.29
N GLY A 212 -10.88 -6.33 5.21
CA GLY A 212 -10.88 -6.81 3.84
C GLY A 212 -9.65 -7.68 3.54
N ALA A 213 -8.45 -7.24 3.94
CA ALA A 213 -7.23 -8.01 3.80
C ALA A 213 -7.31 -9.34 4.57
N GLU A 214 -7.74 -9.33 5.83
CA GLU A 214 -7.95 -10.55 6.62
C GLU A 214 -9.02 -11.47 6.00
N GLY A 215 -10.10 -10.90 5.46
CA GLY A 215 -11.13 -11.62 4.74
C GLY A 215 -10.58 -12.36 3.52
N VAL A 216 -9.76 -11.69 2.69
CA VAL A 216 -9.10 -12.29 1.54
C VAL A 216 -8.09 -13.36 1.98
N LEU A 217 -7.31 -13.12 3.03
CA LEU A 217 -6.38 -14.13 3.58
C LEU A 217 -7.11 -15.40 4.04
N ARG A 218 -8.30 -15.26 4.64
CA ARG A 218 -9.15 -16.41 5.00
C ARG A 218 -9.64 -17.16 3.75
N LEU A 219 -9.97 -16.46 2.66
CA LEU A 219 -10.32 -17.11 1.39
C LEU A 219 -9.13 -17.90 0.82
N VAL A 220 -7.93 -17.30 0.79
CA VAL A 220 -6.70 -17.95 0.34
C VAL A 220 -6.38 -19.19 1.18
N ALA A 221 -6.51 -19.11 2.51
CA ALA A 221 -6.27 -20.25 3.41
C ALA A 221 -7.28 -21.38 3.20
N ARG A 222 -8.54 -21.05 2.89
CA ARG A 222 -9.64 -22.02 2.67
C ARG A 222 -9.72 -22.53 1.23
N ARG A 223 -8.90 -22.02 0.31
CA ARG A 223 -8.90 -22.46 -1.09
C ARG A 223 -8.68 -23.98 -1.18
N PRO A 224 -9.44 -24.69 -2.03
CA PRO A 224 -9.12 -26.08 -2.37
C PRO A 224 -7.69 -26.20 -2.91
N ALA A 225 -6.99 -27.28 -2.59
CA ALA A 225 -5.66 -27.54 -3.14
C ALA A 225 -5.74 -27.72 -4.66
N VAL A 226 -4.68 -27.37 -5.39
CA VAL A 226 -4.59 -27.68 -6.83
C VAL A 226 -4.37 -29.19 -6.99
N ALA A 227 -5.19 -29.85 -7.83
CA ALA A 227 -5.04 -31.28 -8.07
C ALA A 227 -3.70 -31.57 -8.76
N GLN A 228 -3.11 -32.74 -8.48
CA GLN A 228 -1.91 -33.23 -9.17
C GLN A 228 -0.63 -32.38 -8.94
N VAL A 229 -0.64 -31.47 -7.97
CA VAL A 229 0.53 -30.68 -7.60
C VAL A 229 0.95 -31.02 -6.17
N ASP A 230 2.25 -30.98 -5.91
CA ASP A 230 2.82 -31.18 -4.59
C ASP A 230 2.29 -30.16 -3.57
N GLU A 231 2.07 -30.60 -2.32
CA GLU A 231 1.52 -29.76 -1.26
C GLU A 231 2.40 -28.54 -0.97
N THR A 232 3.73 -28.67 -1.07
CA THR A 232 4.65 -27.58 -0.78
C THR A 232 4.54 -26.45 -1.81
N TRP A 233 4.32 -26.81 -3.07
CA TRP A 233 4.12 -25.85 -4.16
C TRP A 233 2.77 -25.13 -4.02
N ASP A 234 1.69 -25.82 -3.64
CA ASP A 234 0.39 -25.18 -3.39
C ASP A 234 0.48 -24.18 -2.22
N VAL A 235 1.18 -24.53 -1.14
CA VAL A 235 1.44 -23.61 -0.02
C VAL A 235 2.24 -22.39 -0.48
N ALA A 236 3.26 -22.58 -1.32
CA ALA A 236 4.06 -21.47 -1.82
C ALA A 236 3.26 -20.54 -2.76
N LEU A 237 2.37 -21.10 -3.60
CA LEU A 237 1.44 -20.32 -4.41
C LEU A 237 0.48 -19.49 -3.54
N ARG A 238 -0.10 -20.08 -2.49
CA ARG A 238 -0.96 -19.35 -1.54
C ARG A 238 -0.21 -18.24 -0.81
N ARG A 239 1.04 -18.50 -0.40
CA ARG A 239 1.92 -17.49 0.19
C ARG A 239 2.14 -16.32 -0.77
N ALA A 240 2.40 -16.60 -2.04
CA ALA A 240 2.55 -15.54 -3.05
C ALA A 240 1.28 -14.68 -3.19
N SER A 241 0.08 -15.29 -3.24
CA SER A 241 -1.19 -14.56 -3.20
C SER A 241 -1.32 -13.70 -1.94
N ALA A 242 -1.03 -14.26 -0.76
CA ALA A 242 -1.08 -13.54 0.51
C ALA A 242 -0.14 -12.32 0.55
N HIS A 243 1.07 -12.42 -0.02
CA HIS A 243 1.99 -11.28 -0.12
C HIS A 243 1.41 -10.16 -0.98
N ARG A 244 0.83 -10.49 -2.15
CA ARG A 244 0.23 -9.48 -3.05
C ARG A 244 -0.91 -8.74 -2.36
N VAL A 245 -1.79 -9.48 -1.69
CA VAL A 245 -2.94 -8.94 -0.93
C VAL A 245 -2.45 -8.02 0.18
N LEU A 246 -1.51 -8.47 1.01
CA LEU A 246 -0.98 -7.69 2.12
C LEU A 246 -0.27 -6.42 1.64
N ARG A 247 0.55 -6.51 0.58
CA ARG A 247 1.26 -5.35 0.02
C ARG A 247 0.31 -4.32 -0.58
N GLY A 248 -0.73 -4.75 -1.29
CA GLY A 248 -1.76 -3.85 -1.81
C GLY A 248 -2.51 -3.11 -0.69
N ALA A 249 -2.87 -3.81 0.39
CA ALA A 249 -3.48 -3.18 1.57
C ALA A 249 -2.51 -2.22 2.28
N GLN A 250 -1.23 -2.59 2.41
CA GLN A 250 -0.19 -1.75 3.02
C GLN A 250 0.05 -0.47 2.21
N LEU A 251 -0.01 -0.54 0.87
CA LEU A 251 0.09 0.64 0.02
C LEU A 251 -1.06 1.61 0.30
N ALA A 252 -2.30 1.11 0.29
CA ALA A 252 -3.48 1.93 0.55
C ALA A 252 -3.43 2.59 1.94
N LEU A 253 -3.10 1.81 2.98
CA LEU A 253 -2.97 2.32 4.35
C LEU A 253 -1.81 3.30 4.49
N GLY A 254 -0.65 3.00 3.89
CA GLY A 254 0.53 3.86 3.94
C GLY A 254 0.32 5.19 3.22
N LEU A 255 -0.32 5.18 2.05
CA LEU A 255 -0.70 6.41 1.33
C LEU A 255 -1.75 7.21 2.11
N THR A 256 -2.69 6.54 2.78
CA THR A 256 -3.67 7.22 3.65
C THR A 256 -2.97 7.89 4.83
N ALA A 257 -2.05 7.20 5.51
CA ALA A 257 -1.26 7.77 6.61
C ALA A 257 -0.40 8.94 6.14
N ALA A 258 0.31 8.78 5.02
CA ALA A 258 1.12 9.84 4.41
C ALA A 258 0.29 11.07 4.05
N GLY A 259 -0.87 10.87 3.40
CA GLY A 259 -1.79 11.96 3.05
C GLY A 259 -2.33 12.67 4.29
N THR A 260 -2.71 11.93 5.33
CA THR A 260 -3.19 12.49 6.60
C THR A 260 -2.12 13.38 7.25
N VAL A 261 -0.89 12.88 7.37
CA VAL A 261 0.23 13.65 7.93
C VAL A 261 0.54 14.86 7.05
N GLY A 262 0.57 14.71 5.72
CA GLY A 262 0.89 15.79 4.78
C GLY A 262 -0.13 16.93 4.81
N VAL A 263 -1.44 16.60 4.80
CA VAL A 263 -2.51 17.60 4.89
C VAL A 263 -2.48 18.30 6.25
N GLY A 264 -2.30 17.54 7.34
CA GLY A 264 -2.15 18.11 8.69
C GLY A 264 -0.94 19.03 8.80
N ALA A 265 0.20 18.63 8.23
CA ALA A 265 1.42 19.43 8.18
C ALA A 265 1.22 20.75 7.43
N ASN A 266 0.56 20.71 6.27
CA ASN A 266 0.27 21.90 5.47
C ASN A 266 -0.67 22.86 6.21
N ALA A 267 -1.70 22.36 6.88
CA ALA A 267 -2.56 23.19 7.72
C ALA A 267 -1.79 23.78 8.91
N ALA A 268 -0.99 22.98 9.62
CA ALA A 268 -0.16 23.45 10.72
C ALA A 268 0.83 24.54 10.27
N ALA A 269 1.47 24.38 9.11
CA ALA A 269 2.36 25.38 8.51
C ALA A 269 1.63 26.71 8.25
N ARG A 270 0.45 26.66 7.63
CA ARG A 270 -0.36 27.86 7.34
C ARG A 270 -0.90 28.55 8.60
N ALA A 271 -1.19 27.78 9.65
CA ALA A 271 -1.51 28.33 10.97
C ALA A 271 -0.27 28.84 11.73
N GLY A 272 0.94 28.69 11.16
CA GLY A 272 2.18 29.18 11.73
C GLY A 272 2.78 28.32 12.83
N TYR A 273 2.43 27.03 12.93
CA TYR A 273 3.08 26.12 13.88
C TYR A 273 4.52 25.81 13.46
N PRO A 274 5.50 25.91 14.38
CA PRO A 274 6.86 25.48 14.08
C PRO A 274 6.92 23.96 13.86
N GLY A 275 7.87 23.49 13.05
CA GLY A 275 8.11 22.05 12.85
C GLY A 275 7.25 21.37 11.79
N ALA A 276 6.38 22.10 11.08
CA ALA A 276 5.57 21.53 10.00
C ALA A 276 6.41 20.85 8.89
N VAL A 277 7.62 21.36 8.62
CA VAL A 277 8.57 20.76 7.66
C VAL A 277 8.93 19.32 8.04
N VAL A 278 9.08 19.01 9.34
CA VAL A 278 9.38 17.65 9.81
C VAL A 278 8.23 16.70 9.48
N LEU A 279 6.98 17.17 9.62
CA LEU A 279 5.80 16.38 9.28
C LEU A 279 5.69 16.16 7.76
N VAL A 280 6.04 17.15 6.93
CA VAL A 280 6.10 16.97 5.47
C VAL A 280 7.13 15.91 5.10
N VAL A 281 8.33 15.95 5.67
CA VAL A 281 9.37 14.93 5.45
C VAL A 281 8.89 13.54 5.89
N ALA A 282 8.22 13.45 7.04
CA ALA A 282 7.64 12.20 7.54
C ALA A 282 6.56 11.66 6.58
N ALA A 283 5.68 12.52 6.06
CA ALA A 283 4.65 12.14 5.08
C ALA A 283 5.28 11.59 3.79
N VAL A 284 6.31 12.26 3.27
CA VAL A 284 7.05 11.79 2.09
C VAL A 284 7.73 10.45 2.37
N GLY A 285 8.39 10.31 3.51
CA GLY A 285 9.03 9.05 3.93
C GLY A 285 8.03 7.89 4.01
N LEU A 286 6.84 8.13 4.59
CA LEU A 286 5.75 7.15 4.65
C LEU A 286 5.25 6.76 3.26
N ALA A 287 5.06 7.72 2.36
CA ALA A 287 4.61 7.45 0.99
C ALA A 287 5.63 6.59 0.23
N LEU A 288 6.92 6.94 0.33
CA LEU A 288 8.00 6.19 -0.32
C LEU A 288 8.14 4.79 0.26
N ALA A 289 8.05 4.64 1.59
CA ALA A 289 8.06 3.33 2.24
C ALA A 289 6.88 2.45 1.80
N ALA A 290 5.68 3.03 1.68
CA ALA A 290 4.49 2.33 1.20
C ALA A 290 4.67 1.83 -0.24
N VAL A 291 5.24 2.66 -1.12
CA VAL A 291 5.57 2.28 -2.50
C VAL A 291 6.64 1.18 -2.52
N ALA A 292 7.71 1.33 -1.75
CA ALA A 292 8.81 0.36 -1.70
C ALA A 292 8.33 -1.04 -1.30
N VAL A 293 7.38 -1.13 -0.36
CA VAL A 293 6.77 -2.41 0.09
C VAL A 293 6.09 -3.15 -1.07
N VAL A 294 5.46 -2.45 -2.01
CA VAL A 294 4.78 -3.07 -3.17
C VAL A 294 5.76 -3.54 -4.23
N VAL A 295 6.86 -2.81 -4.42
CA VAL A 295 7.83 -3.11 -5.49
C VAL A 295 8.69 -4.33 -5.18
N GLN A 296 8.82 -4.72 -3.91
CA GLN A 296 9.53 -5.94 -3.58
C GLN A 296 8.86 -7.17 -4.25
N PRO A 297 9.64 -8.11 -4.83
CA PRO A 297 9.10 -9.31 -5.43
C PRO A 297 8.46 -10.18 -4.35
N ALA A 298 7.41 -10.91 -4.71
CA ALA A 298 6.91 -11.97 -3.85
C ALA A 298 7.85 -13.18 -4.04
N PRO A 299 8.18 -13.93 -2.97
CA PRO A 299 8.96 -15.16 -3.11
C PRO A 299 8.28 -16.10 -4.12
N GLU A 300 9.02 -16.61 -5.09
CA GLU A 300 8.46 -17.51 -6.10
C GLU A 300 8.24 -18.92 -5.52
N PRO A 301 7.24 -19.68 -6.00
CA PRO A 301 7.00 -21.04 -5.54
C PRO A 301 8.14 -22.01 -5.85
N ASP A 302 8.85 -21.80 -6.95
CA ASP A 302 9.86 -22.75 -7.45
C ASP A 302 11.16 -22.66 -6.66
N ASP A 303 11.61 -21.46 -6.30
CA ASP A 303 12.82 -21.24 -5.50
C ASP A 303 12.87 -22.12 -4.24
N ARG A 304 11.71 -22.34 -3.60
CA ARG A 304 11.60 -23.16 -2.38
C ARG A 304 11.44 -24.65 -2.63
N ALA A 305 10.94 -25.04 -3.79
CA ALA A 305 10.86 -26.45 -4.17
C ALA A 305 12.26 -26.98 -4.48
N ASP A 306 13.07 -26.17 -5.18
CA ASP A 306 14.43 -26.51 -5.60
C ASP A 306 15.40 -26.53 -4.41
N GLU A 307 15.36 -25.54 -3.52
CA GLU A 307 16.21 -25.49 -2.30
C GLU A 307 16.03 -26.73 -1.39
N ARG A 308 14.84 -27.36 -1.41
CA ARG A 308 14.60 -28.62 -0.68
C ARG A 308 14.97 -29.87 -1.44
N ALA A 309 14.86 -29.85 -2.77
CA ALA A 309 15.35 -30.95 -3.60
C ALA A 309 16.87 -31.09 -3.42
N ASP A 310 17.59 -29.96 -3.43
CA ASP A 310 19.03 -29.89 -3.19
C ASP A 310 19.40 -30.18 -1.72
N GLY A 311 18.59 -29.73 -0.75
CA GLY A 311 18.81 -30.05 0.66
C GLY A 311 18.66 -31.54 1.02
N ARG A 312 17.99 -32.35 0.18
CA ARG A 312 17.84 -33.81 0.38
C ARG A 312 18.93 -34.64 -0.31
N THR A 313 19.73 -34.06 -1.22
CA THR A 313 20.84 -34.77 -1.88
C THR A 313 22.14 -34.74 -1.08
N GLY A 314 22.13 -34.13 0.13
CA GLY A 314 23.17 -34.29 1.15
C GLY A 314 23.27 -35.70 1.75
N VAL A 315 22.91 -36.75 1.00
CA VAL A 315 23.41 -38.10 1.27
C VAL A 315 24.87 -38.08 0.79
N PRO A 316 25.86 -38.16 1.69
CA PRO A 316 27.24 -38.31 1.25
C PRO A 316 27.28 -39.56 0.35
N THR A 317 27.75 -39.40 -0.88
CA THR A 317 28.15 -40.51 -1.74
C THR A 317 29.35 -41.19 -1.09
N ALA A 318 29.07 -41.92 -0.02
CA ALA A 318 30.03 -42.73 0.69
C ALA A 318 30.43 -43.88 -0.23
N GLY A 319 31.66 -43.83 -0.71
CA GLY A 319 32.43 -45.03 -1.00
C GLY A 319 32.26 -45.64 -2.38
N ALA A 320 32.54 -44.87 -3.44
CA ALA A 320 33.08 -45.48 -4.65
C ALA A 320 34.62 -45.50 -4.56
N GLY A 321 35.15 -46.64 -4.12
CA GLY A 321 36.42 -47.20 -4.59
C GLY A 321 37.72 -46.43 -4.30
N ARG A 322 38.37 -46.76 -3.18
CA ARG A 322 39.83 -46.92 -3.21
C ARG A 322 40.15 -48.36 -3.58
N ALA A 323 40.35 -48.59 -4.88
CA ALA A 323 41.18 -49.69 -5.34
C ALA A 323 42.65 -49.29 -5.08
N ALA A 324 43.31 -50.00 -4.17
CA ALA A 324 44.76 -49.97 -4.05
C ALA A 324 45.26 -51.30 -3.48
N ARG A 325 45.83 -52.10 -4.40
CA ARG A 325 46.83 -53.17 -4.24
C ARG A 325 46.39 -54.48 -3.60
#